data_AF-A0A381XUT0-F1
#
_entry.id   AF-A0A381XUT0-F1
#
_cell.length_a   1.000
_cell.length_b   1.000
_cell.length_c   1.000
_cell.angle_alpha   90.00
_cell.angle_beta   90.00
_cell.angle_gamma   90.00
#
_symmetry.space_group_name_H-M   'P 1'
#
loop_
_entity.id
_entity.type
_entity.pdbx_description
1 polymer ?
#
loop_
_entity_poly.entity_id
_entity_poly.type
_entity_poly.pdbx_seq_one_letter_code
_entity_poly.pdbx_strand_id
1 'polypeptide(L)' 'MRTRRWPPDDLTGKTVMLFDIGKARSREFLNYLDDILKAKGLTTARAAKPTNAKTAPKEVIDYMVKEADVVIEALSD' A
#
# COMPACT_ATOMS: atom_id res chain seq x y z
N MET A 1 10.51 14.35 -13.19
CA MET A 1 9.65 13.16 -13.02
C MET A 1 10.52 11.94 -12.80
N ARG A 2 10.16 11.03 -11.87
CA ARG A 2 10.86 9.74 -11.71
C ARG A 2 10.36 8.77 -12.78
N THR A 3 11.26 7.99 -13.39
CA THR A 3 10.89 6.92 -14.34
C THR A 3 9.97 5.92 -13.66
N ARG A 4 8.83 5.60 -14.28
CA ARG A 4 7.91 4.57 -13.80
C ARG A 4 8.64 3.23 -13.80
N ARG A 5 8.63 2.53 -12.67
CA ARG A 5 9.12 1.16 -12.55
C ARG A 5 7.94 0.21 -12.69
N TRP A 6 8.15 -0.90 -13.39
CA TRP A 6 7.21 -2.01 -13.35
C TRP A 6 7.31 -2.69 -11.98
N PRO A 7 6.20 -3.26 -11.47
CA PRO A 7 6.27 -4.15 -10.32
C PRO A 7 7.26 -5.30 -10.60
N PRO A 8 7.96 -5.81 -9.58
CA PRO A 8 8.82 -6.97 -9.75
C PRO A 8 7.98 -8.22 -10.07
N ASP A 9 8.57 -9.17 -10.80
CA ASP A 9 7.93 -10.43 -11.16
C ASP A 9 7.75 -11.38 -9.96
N ASP A 10 8.51 -11.15 -8.87
CA ASP A 10 8.46 -11.90 -7.61
C ASP A 10 8.46 -10.95 -6.40
N LEU A 11 7.67 -11.30 -5.39
CA LEU A 11 7.51 -10.57 -4.13
C LEU A 11 8.19 -11.27 -2.95
N THR A 12 8.88 -12.39 -3.16
CA THR A 12 9.60 -13.09 -2.09
C THR A 12 10.61 -12.16 -1.41
N GLY A 13 10.48 -12.03 -0.08
CA GLY A 13 11.33 -11.14 0.72
C GLY A 13 11.09 -9.64 0.50
N LYS A 14 10.01 -9.24 -0.20
CA LYS A 14 9.62 -7.85 -0.41
C LYS A 14 8.56 -7.40 0.60
N THR A 15 8.57 -6.10 0.91
CA THR A 15 7.53 -5.47 1.73
C THR A 15 6.44 -4.89 0.82
N VAL A 16 5.23 -5.42 0.97
CA VAL A 16 4.02 -4.93 0.30
C VAL A 16 3.28 -3.96 1.21
N MET A 17 3.24 -2.68 0.84
CA MET A 17 2.52 -1.66 1.58
C MET A 17 1.07 -1.60 1.13
N LEU A 18 0.15 -1.72 2.09
CA LEU A 18 -1.29 -1.57 1.88
C LEU A 18 -1.68 -0.14 2.26
N PHE A 19 -2.01 0.66 1.25
CA PHE A 19 -2.27 2.10 1.39
C PHE A 19 -3.77 2.41 1.39
N ASP A 20 -4.28 2.85 2.54
CA ASP A 20 -5.67 3.28 2.74
C ASP A 20 -5.83 4.74 2.32
N ILE A 21 -6.68 4.97 1.32
CA ILE A 21 -6.94 6.31 0.79
C ILE A 21 -8.03 7.07 1.55
N GLY A 22 -8.58 6.51 2.62
CA GLY A 22 -9.67 7.13 3.39
C GLY A 22 -11.00 7.12 2.63
N LYS A 23 -11.29 6.04 1.90
CA LYS A 23 -12.60 5.76 1.30
C LYS A 23 -13.37 4.75 2.14
N ALA A 24 -14.69 4.73 1.96
CA ALA A 24 -15.53 3.73 2.62
C ALA A 24 -15.05 2.32 2.23
N ARG A 25 -14.96 1.45 3.23
CA ARG A 25 -14.57 0.04 3.07
C ARG A 25 -13.13 -0.22 2.59
N SER A 26 -12.28 0.81 2.49
CA SER A 26 -10.85 0.61 2.18
C SER A 26 -10.17 -0.27 3.22
N ARG A 27 -10.53 -0.10 4.50
CA ARG A 27 -9.97 -0.91 5.58
C ARG A 27 -10.32 -2.38 5.43
N GLU A 28 -11.59 -2.70 5.18
CA GLU A 28 -12.09 -4.06 5.02
C GLU A 28 -11.43 -4.75 3.82
N PHE A 29 -11.35 -4.06 2.69
CA PHE A 29 -10.66 -4.55 1.49
C PHE A 29 -9.17 -4.82 1.77
N LEU A 30 -8.47 -3.86 2.38
CA LEU A 30 -7.05 -4.02 2.67
C LEU A 30 -6.79 -5.06 3.77
N ASN A 31 -7.71 -5.29 4.70
CA ASN A 31 -7.57 -6.36 5.69
C ASN A 31 -7.69 -7.73 5.02
N TYR A 32 -8.65 -7.90 4.10
CA TYR A 32 -8.77 -9.12 3.31
C TYR A 32 -7.50 -9.41 2.48
N LEU A 33 -6.92 -8.38 1.86
CA LEU A 33 -5.65 -8.53 1.15
C LEU A 33 -4.49 -8.85 2.11
N ASP A 34 -4.43 -8.22 3.27
CA ASP A 34 -3.40 -8.47 4.28
C ASP A 34 -3.38 -9.95 4.68
N ASP A 35 -4.55 -10.53 4.97
CA ASP A 35 -4.68 -11.93 5.33
C ASP A 35 -4.18 -12.87 4.20
N ILE A 36 -4.54 -12.59 2.95
CA ILE A 36 -4.11 -13.39 1.80
C ILE A 36 -2.60 -13.30 1.58
N LEU A 37 -2.03 -12.10 1.67
CA LEU A 37 -0.61 -11.88 1.44
C LEU A 37 0.23 -12.54 2.53
N LYS A 38 -0.18 -12.39 3.80
CA LYS A 38 0.45 -13.06 4.94
C LYS A 38 0.34 -14.57 4.86
N ALA A 39 -0.81 -15.10 4.44
CA ALA A 39 -0.98 -16.55 4.22
C ALA A 39 -0.05 -17.11 3.13
N LYS A 40 0.38 -16.25 2.19
CA LYS A 40 1.39 -16.58 1.16
C LYS A 40 2.84 -16.37 1.64
N GLY A 41 3.04 -16.00 2.91
CA GLY A 41 4.36 -15.74 3.49
C GLY A 41 4.97 -14.39 3.12
N LEU A 42 4.18 -13.45 2.61
CA LEU A 42 4.65 -12.11 2.25
C LEU A 42 4.61 -11.16 3.45
N THR A 43 5.56 -10.22 3.47
CA THR A 43 5.61 -9.15 4.47
C THR A 43 4.71 -8.00 4.05
N THR A 44 3.84 -7.55 4.96
CA THR A 44 2.94 -6.42 4.71
C THR A 44 3.17 -5.27 5.70
N ALA A 45 2.91 -4.05 5.25
CA ALA A 45 2.92 -2.83 6.04
C ALA A 45 1.68 -1.97 5.76
N ARG A 46 1.38 -0.99 6.63
CA ARG A 46 0.19 -0.14 6.51
C ARG A 46 0.55 1.34 6.45
N ALA A 47 -0.05 2.03 5.49
CA ALA A 47 -0.06 3.48 5.42
C ALA A 47 -1.49 3.95 5.20
N ALA A 48 -1.82 5.16 5.66
CA ALA A 48 -3.14 5.73 5.45
C ALA A 48 -3.05 7.24 5.30
N LYS A 49 -3.91 7.80 4.45
CA LYS A 49 -4.20 9.24 4.48
C LYS A 49 -5.55 9.49 5.17
N PRO A 50 -5.73 10.66 5.82
CA PRO A 50 -6.94 10.92 6.62
C PRO A 50 -8.21 11.05 5.78
N THR A 51 -8.09 11.41 4.51
CA THR A 51 -9.23 11.57 3.59
C THR A 51 -8.80 11.35 2.15
N ASN A 52 -9.73 10.89 1.32
CA ASN A 52 -9.53 10.76 -0.11
C ASN A 52 -9.44 12.12 -0.83
N ALA A 53 -9.99 13.18 -0.26
CA ALA A 53 -10.09 14.51 -0.87
C ALA A 53 -8.76 15.28 -0.94
N LYS A 54 -7.69 14.76 -0.32
CA LYS A 54 -6.37 15.39 -0.29
C LYS A 54 -5.30 14.37 -0.68
N THR A 55 -4.16 14.87 -1.16
CA THR A 55 -2.95 14.06 -1.32
C THR A 55 -2.49 13.54 0.05
N ALA A 56 -1.77 12.42 0.05
CA ALA A 56 -1.17 11.92 1.28
C ALA A 56 -0.20 12.98 1.87
N PRO A 57 -0.16 13.15 3.21
CA PRO A 57 0.86 13.98 3.85
C PRO A 57 2.26 13.54 3.45
N LYS A 58 3.21 14.47 3.41
CA LYS A 58 4.58 14.18 2.97
C LYS A 58 5.22 13.08 3.80
N GLU A 59 4.94 13.06 5.09
CA GLU A 59 5.44 12.08 6.06
C GLU A 59 4.95 10.67 5.72
N VAL A 60 3.71 10.54 5.26
CA VAL A 60 3.13 9.26 4.81
C VAL A 60 3.79 8.81 3.51
N ILE A 61 4.03 9.73 2.58
CA ILE A 61 4.74 9.44 1.33
C ILE A 61 6.19 8.98 1.62
N ASP A 62 6.91 9.72 2.47
CA ASP A 62 8.28 9.41 2.84
C ASP A 62 8.38 8.04 3.52
N TYR A 63 7.43 7.70 4.39
CA TYR A 63 7.29 6.37 4.99
C TYR A 63 7.10 5.29 3.92
N MET A 64 6.17 5.46 2.99
CA MET A 64 5.95 4.49 1.91
C MET A 64 7.19 4.33 1.02
N VAL A 65 7.89 5.43 0.69
CA VAL A 65 9.10 5.39 -0.13
C VAL A 65 10.26 4.68 0.57
N LYS A 66 10.34 4.79 1.90
CA LYS A 66 11.40 4.20 2.71
C LYS A 66 11.20 2.71 2.97
N GLU A 67 9.96 2.30 3.22
CA GLU A 67 9.66 0.97 3.75
C GLU A 67 9.07 0.00 2.71
N ALA A 68 8.49 0.50 1.61
CA ALA A 68 7.80 -0.34 0.64
C ALA A 68 8.66 -0.66 -0.58
N ASP A 69 8.68 -1.92 -0.98
CA ASP A 69 9.12 -2.32 -2.32
C ASP A 69 8.00 -2.15 -3.35
N VAL A 70 6.76 -2.43 -2.93
CA VAL A 70 5.53 -2.32 -3.74
C VAL A 70 4.41 -1.73 -2.89
N VAL A 71 3.56 -0.89 -3.49
CA VAL A 71 2.38 -0.33 -2.84
C VAL A 71 1.13 -0.83 -3.55
N ILE A 72 0.18 -1.37 -2.79
CA ILE A 72 -1.20 -1.62 -3.21
C ILE A 72 -2.07 -0.53 -2.59
N GLU A 73 -2.59 0.35 -3.42
CA GLU A 73 -3.50 1.41 -3.02
C GLU A 73 -4.95 0.90 -3.06
N ALA A 74 -5.71 1.12 -2.00
CA ALA A 74 -7.15 0.93 -2.06
C ALA A 74 -7.74 1.94 -3.05
N LEU A 75 -8.55 1.47 -4.00
CA LEU A 75 -9.17 2.34 -4.99
C LEU A 75 -10.60 2.73 -4.57
N SER A 76 -10.99 3.92 -5.01
CA SER A 76 -12.40 4.34 -5.11
C SER A 76 -12.94 3.87 -6.45
N ASP A 77 -14.22 3.52 -6.47
CA ASP A 77 -15.03 3.60 -7.69
C ASP A 77 -14.96 5.00 -8.34
#